data_AF-A0A9P5T7Y6-F1
#
_entry.id   AF-A0A9P5T7Y6-F1
#
_cell.length_a   1.000
_cell.length_b   1.000
_cell.length_c   1.000
_cell.angle_alpha   90.00
_cell.angle_beta   90.00
_cell.angle_gamma   90.00
#
_symmetry.space_group_name_H-M   'P 1'
#
loop_
_entity.id
_entity.type
_entity.pdbx_description
1 polymer ?
#
loop_
_entity_poly.entity_id
_entity_poly.type
_entity_poly.pdbx_seq_one_letter_code
_entity_poly.pdbx_strand_id
1 'polypeptide(L)'
;KYGTFKGLKPDGIGTIIEPPAQGKVSWRNIEVILESKNSVKDMVKQAATYARCSLLSNLRRFFALAICLNFTSLEVYFFVFHHSG
;
A
#
# COMPACT_ATOMS: atom_id res chain seq x y z
N LYS A 1 27.13 -4.73 2.87
CA LYS A 1 26.24 -4.91 4.06
C LYS A 1 24.81 -5.03 3.54
N TYR A 2 24.24 -6.24 3.53
CA TYR A 2 22.87 -6.46 3.08
C TYR A 2 21.91 -5.65 3.94
N GLY A 3 21.26 -4.67 3.31
CA GLY A 3 20.42 -3.67 3.96
C GLY A 3 19.34 -4.34 4.78
N THR A 4 19.21 -3.87 6.02
CA THR A 4 18.06 -4.10 6.87
C THR A 4 16.79 -3.77 6.09
N PHE A 5 16.08 -4.79 5.61
CA PHE A 5 14.72 -4.63 5.09
C PHE A 5 13.85 -4.18 6.28
N LYS A 6 13.72 -2.86 6.47
CA LYS A 6 12.64 -2.32 7.30
C LYS A 6 11.35 -2.92 6.76
N GLY A 7 10.62 -3.62 7.62
CA GLY A 7 9.30 -4.13 7.27
C GLY A 7 8.46 -2.99 6.73
N LEU A 8 7.79 -3.23 5.61
CA LEU A 8 6.81 -2.30 5.06
C LEU A 8 5.72 -2.09 6.13
N LYS A 9 5.45 -0.82 6.44
CA LYS A 9 4.51 -0.42 7.49
C LYS A 9 3.65 0.72 6.97
N PRO A 10 2.52 0.41 6.30
CA PRO A 10 1.52 1.41 6.01
C PRO A 10 0.98 2.06 7.28
N ASP A 11 0.46 3.28 7.15
CA ASP A 11 -0.21 3.96 8.25
C ASP A 11 -1.58 3.34 8.56
N GLY A 12 -2.21 2.75 7.53
CA GLY A 12 -3.41 1.94 7.68
C GLY A 12 -3.60 0.97 6.51
N ILE A 13 -4.41 -0.05 6.74
CA ILE A 13 -4.76 -1.06 5.73
C ILE A 13 -6.26 -1.37 5.83
N GLY A 14 -6.88 -1.64 4.68
CA GLY A 14 -8.20 -2.23 4.58
C GLY A 14 -8.07 -3.64 3.99
N THR A 15 -8.69 -4.62 4.64
CA THR A 15 -8.66 -6.03 4.26
C THR A 15 -10.08 -6.54 3.99
N ILE A 16 -10.24 -7.55 3.11
CA ILE A 16 -11.53 -8.21 2.87
C ILE A 16 -11.89 -9.14 4.02
N ILE A 17 -10.88 -9.82 4.54
CA ILE A 17 -11.04 -10.73 5.67
C ILE A 17 -10.69 -10.01 6.96
N GLU A 18 -11.30 -10.45 8.04
CA GLU A 18 -10.95 -9.99 9.37
C GLU A 18 -9.47 -10.31 9.63
N PRO A 19 -8.64 -9.30 9.98
CA PRO A 19 -7.23 -9.54 10.25
C PRO A 19 -7.08 -10.40 11.49
N PRO A 20 -6.04 -11.27 11.56
CA PRO A 20 -5.81 -12.08 12.74
C PRO A 20 -5.57 -11.18 13.97
N ALA A 21 -6.15 -11.54 15.11
CA ALA A 21 -6.00 -10.79 16.36
C ALA A 21 -4.53 -10.62 16.78
N GLN A 22 -3.68 -11.57 16.38
CA GLN A 22 -2.23 -11.55 16.58
C GLN A 22 -1.53 -12.11 15.35
N GLY A 23 -0.43 -11.48 14.93
CA GLY A 23 0.39 -11.95 13.81
C GLY A 23 0.48 -10.95 12.66
N LYS A 24 1.06 -11.40 11.54
CA LYS A 24 1.27 -10.56 10.35
C LYS A 24 0.11 -10.70 9.38
N VAL A 25 -0.38 -9.58 8.88
CA VAL A 25 -1.33 -9.57 7.76
C VAL A 25 -0.58 -9.91 6.48
N SER A 26 -1.09 -10.87 5.73
CA SER A 26 -0.57 -11.20 4.41
C SER A 26 -0.91 -10.08 3.42
N TRP A 27 0.08 -9.66 2.61
CA TRP A 27 -0.13 -8.67 1.54
C TRP A 27 -1.21 -9.09 0.53
N ARG A 28 -1.51 -10.39 0.43
CA ARG A 28 -2.58 -10.91 -0.43
C ARG A 28 -3.98 -10.49 0.03
N ASN A 29 -4.14 -10.12 1.29
CA ASN A 29 -5.42 -9.85 1.91
C ASN A 29 -5.70 -8.34 2.03
N ILE A 30 -4.77 -7.49 1.58
CA ILE A 30 -4.85 -6.03 1.64
C ILE A 30 -5.40 -5.53 0.31
N GLU A 31 -6.55 -4.85 0.35
CA GLU A 31 -7.19 -4.23 -0.84
C GLU A 31 -6.99 -2.71 -0.85
N VAL A 32 -6.99 -2.10 0.34
CA VAL A 32 -6.84 -0.65 0.50
C VAL A 32 -5.64 -0.37 1.38
N ILE A 33 -4.87 0.64 0.99
CA ILE A 33 -3.73 1.12 1.76
C ILE A 33 -3.93 2.58 2.08
N LEU A 34 -3.66 2.96 3.33
CA LEU A 34 -3.63 4.33 3.79
C LEU A 34 -2.19 4.74 4.07
N GLU A 35 -1.79 5.89 3.54
CA GLU A 35 -0.45 6.44 3.74
C GLU A 35 -0.50 7.95 3.94
N SER A 36 0.31 8.46 4.87
CA SER A 36 0.48 9.87 5.14
C SER A 36 1.93 10.27 4.90
N LYS A 37 2.12 11.29 4.07
CA LYS A 37 3.45 11.83 3.70
C LYS A 37 3.37 13.34 3.51
N ASN A 38 4.54 13.97 3.49
CA ASN A 38 4.70 15.41 3.26
C ASN A 38 4.83 15.78 1.77
N SER A 39 5.08 14.79 0.90
CA SER A 39 5.25 15.01 -0.53
C SER A 39 4.55 13.93 -1.35
N VAL A 40 3.93 14.33 -2.47
CA VAL A 40 3.27 13.42 -3.41
C VAL A 40 4.26 12.40 -3.97
N LYS A 41 5.50 12.81 -4.22
CA LYS A 41 6.56 11.94 -4.73
C LYS A 41 6.83 10.76 -3.78
N ASP A 42 6.88 11.02 -2.48
CA ASP A 42 7.09 9.96 -1.48
C ASP A 42 5.86 9.06 -1.35
N MET A 43 4.64 9.62 -1.47
CA MET A 43 3.41 8.83 -1.52
C MET A 43 3.43 7.85 -2.69
N VAL A 44 3.72 8.33 -3.89
CA VAL A 44 3.77 7.51 -5.11
C VAL A 44 4.83 6.41 -4.96
N LYS A 45 6.02 6.74 -4.46
CA LYS A 45 7.10 5.77 -4.28
C LYS A 45 6.72 4.67 -3.28
N GLN A 46 6.09 5.05 -2.17
CA GLN A 46 5.66 4.12 -1.14
C GLN A 46 4.48 3.26 -1.64
N ALA A 47 3.46 3.89 -2.22
CA ALA A 47 2.29 3.21 -2.79
C ALA A 47 2.68 2.24 -3.90
N ALA A 48 3.62 2.60 -4.79
CA ALA A 48 4.16 1.71 -5.81
C ALA A 48 4.92 0.51 -5.21
N THR A 49 5.61 0.71 -4.09
CA THR A 49 6.30 -0.38 -3.38
C THR A 49 5.28 -1.38 -2.84
N TYR A 50 4.20 -0.90 -2.21
CA TYR A 50 3.13 -1.78 -1.73
C TYR A 50 2.40 -2.47 -2.87
N ALA A 51 2.08 -1.73 -3.92
CA ALA A 51 1.49 -2.28 -5.12
C ALA A 51 2.33 -3.45 -5.62
N ARG A 52 3.66 -3.30 -5.69
CA ARG A 52 4.56 -4.40 -6.07
C ARG A 52 4.50 -5.62 -5.16
N CYS A 53 4.31 -5.45 -3.86
CA CYS A 53 4.12 -6.56 -2.93
C CYS A 53 2.77 -7.27 -3.15
N SER A 54 1.73 -6.53 -3.52
CA SER A 54 0.43 -7.08 -3.89
C SER A 54 0.43 -7.73 -5.30
N LEU A 55 1.21 -7.21 -6.26
CA LEU A 55 1.36 -7.73 -7.63
C LEU A 55 1.82 -9.19 -7.66
N LEU A 56 2.78 -9.57 -6.80
CA LEU A 56 3.30 -10.95 -6.75
C LEU A 56 2.26 -11.98 -6.26
N SER A 57 1.09 -11.51 -5.83
CA SER A 57 0.13 -12.30 -5.09
C SER A 57 -1.26 -12.35 -5.69
N ASN A 58 -1.59 -11.43 -6.61
CA ASN A 58 -2.97 -11.20 -7.04
C ASN A 58 -3.07 -11.24 -8.57
N LEU A 59 -3.80 -12.22 -9.11
CA LEU A 59 -4.04 -12.39 -10.56
C LEU A 59 -5.13 -11.44 -11.10
N ARG A 60 -5.68 -10.56 -10.27
CA ARG A 60 -6.72 -9.61 -10.66
C ARG A 60 -6.15 -8.43 -11.45
N ARG A 61 -6.93 -7.92 -12.40
CA ARG A 61 -6.56 -6.80 -13.30
C ARG A 61 -6.38 -5.47 -12.54
N PHE A 62 -7.14 -5.29 -11.46
CA PHE A 62 -6.97 -4.25 -10.45
C PHE A 62 -6.60 -4.93 -9.14
N PHE A 63 -5.53 -4.49 -8.51
CA PHE A 63 -4.94 -5.24 -7.39
C PHE A 63 -4.56 -4.40 -6.18
N ALA A 64 -4.57 -3.05 -6.26
CA ALA A 64 -4.35 -2.18 -5.10
C ALA A 64 -4.94 -0.78 -5.29
N LEU A 65 -5.70 -0.32 -4.28
CA LEU A 65 -6.06 1.09 -4.09
C LEU A 65 -5.21 1.67 -2.97
N ALA A 66 -4.48 2.76 -3.23
CA ALA A 66 -3.81 3.53 -2.19
C ALA A 66 -4.48 4.90 -2.03
N ILE A 67 -4.91 5.20 -0.81
CA ILE A 67 -5.43 6.51 -0.41
C ILE A 67 -4.31 7.20 0.37
N CYS A 68 -3.82 8.32 -0.15
CA CYS A 68 -2.70 9.02 0.43
C CYS A 68 -3.09 10.43 0.86
N LEU A 69 -2.69 10.81 2.07
CA LEU A 69 -2.90 12.14 2.61
C LEU A 69 -1.59 12.93 2.58
N ASN A 70 -1.62 14.09 1.93
CA ASN A 70 -0.60 15.12 2.11
C ASN A 70 -0.96 15.98 3.32
N PHE A 71 -0.32 15.75 4.46
CA PHE A 71 -0.62 16.54 5.66
C PHE A 71 -0.08 17.97 5.60
N THR A 72 0.83 18.28 4.66
CA THR A 72 1.36 19.63 4.47
C THR A 72 0.38 20.50 3.69
N SER A 73 -0.13 19.98 2.57
CA SER A 73 -1.08 20.71 1.70
C SER A 73 -2.55 20.42 2.01
N LEU A 74 -2.83 19.48 2.94
CA LEU A 74 -4.17 18.99 3.28
C LEU A 74 -4.94 18.42 2.09
N GLU A 75 -4.22 17.76 1.18
CA GLU A 75 -4.78 17.14 -0.03
C GLU A 75 -4.87 15.62 0.12
N VAL A 76 -5.92 15.04 -0.46
CA VAL A 76 -6.10 13.58 -0.54
C VAL A 76 -5.91 13.11 -1.98
N TYR A 77 -5.08 12.09 -2.15
CA TYR A 77 -4.76 11.48 -3.43
C TYR A 77 -5.25 10.03 -3.46
N PHE A 78 -5.85 9.64 -4.59
CA PHE A 78 -6.27 8.27 -4.85
C PHE A 78 -5.41 7.69 -5.97
N PHE A 79 -4.57 6.71 -5.63
CA PHE A 79 -3.75 5.99 -6.59
C PHE A 79 -4.35 4.63 -6.88
N VAL A 80 -4.72 4.42 -8.14
CA VAL A 80 -5.25 3.14 -8.63
C VAL A 80 -4.15 2.43 -9.41
N PHE A 81 -3.74 1.26 -8.94
CA PHE A 81 -2.74 0.45 -9.62
C PHE A 81 -3.43 -0.70 -10.35
N HIS A 82 -3.09 -0.85 -11.63
CA HIS A 82 -3.58 -1.91 -12.49
C HIS A 82 -2.42 -2.63 -13.16
N HIS A 83 -2.61 -3.91 -13.48
CA HIS A 83 -1.72 -4.59 -14.40
C HIS A 83 -2.03 -4.09 -15.82
N SER A 84 -1.03 -3.59 -16.54
CA SER A 84 -1.06 -3.66 -18.00
C SER A 84 -0.74 -5.11 -18.38
N GLY A 85 -1.67 -5.77 -19.07
CA GLY A 85 -1.41 -7.08 -19.68
C GLY A 85 -0.40 -6.97 -20.81
#